data_AF-A0A418IG50-F1
#
_entry.id   AF-A0A418IG50-F1
#
_cell.length_a   1.000
_cell.length_b   1.000
_cell.length_c   1.000
_cell.angle_alpha   90.00
_cell.angle_beta   90.00
_cell.angle_gamma   90.00
#
_symmetry.space_group_name_H-M   'P 1'
#
loop_
_entity.id
_entity.type
_entity.pdbx_description
1 polymer ?
#
loop_
_entity_poly.entity_id
_entity_poly.type
_entity_poly.pdbx_seq_one_letter_code
_entity_poly.pdbx_strand_id
1 'polypeptide(L)'
;MNIIEKNNKTQAFANLVRAYRKTYIGKGPETVKVFFKDNWAVVHMTGSLSKVENLYLRNKDLESMLKYGRTEEVKALYKQSPPTEMEELVGAKFVKLFTDLSLEDDEVVSVFVFDQNIE
;
A
#
# COMPACT_ATOMS: atom_id res chain seq x y z
N MET A 1 -17.10 -15.36 -7.25
CA MET A 1 -16.02 -15.99 -6.45
C MET A 1 -16.60 -16.47 -5.12
N ASN A 2 -16.27 -17.67 -4.64
CA ASN A 2 -16.76 -18.12 -3.32
C ASN A 2 -15.99 -17.42 -2.17
N ILE A 3 -16.48 -17.51 -0.92
CA ILE A 3 -15.89 -16.78 0.24
C ILE A 3 -14.43 -17.17 0.48
N ILE A 4 -14.09 -18.45 0.27
CA ILE A 4 -12.73 -18.98 0.48
C ILE A 4 -11.77 -18.40 -0.57
N GLU A 5 -12.18 -18.40 -1.84
CA GLU A 5 -11.43 -17.79 -2.94
C GLU A 5 -11.25 -16.28 -2.74
N LYS A 6 -12.29 -15.57 -2.23
CA LYS A 6 -12.20 -14.14 -1.88
C LYS A 6 -11.15 -13.89 -0.79
N ASN A 7 -11.15 -14.69 0.26
CA ASN A 7 -10.16 -14.59 1.33
C ASN A 7 -8.74 -14.94 0.86
N ASN A 8 -8.59 -15.91 -0.04
CA ASN A 8 -7.29 -16.25 -0.61
C ASN A 8 -6.75 -15.12 -1.50
N LYS A 9 -7.60 -14.50 -2.33
CA LYS A 9 -7.21 -13.37 -3.19
C LYS A 9 -6.80 -12.15 -2.38
N THR A 10 -7.55 -11.80 -1.32
CA THR A 10 -7.17 -10.67 -0.44
C THR A 10 -5.87 -10.93 0.30
N GLN A 11 -5.65 -12.16 0.78
CA GLN A 11 -4.40 -12.53 1.44
C GLN A 11 -3.19 -12.52 0.48
N ALA A 12 -3.38 -13.00 -0.76
CA ALA A 12 -2.35 -12.93 -1.79
C ALA A 12 -1.99 -11.47 -2.11
N PHE A 13 -2.99 -10.62 -2.29
CA PHE A 13 -2.78 -9.19 -2.55
C PHE A 13 -2.06 -8.51 -1.38
N ALA A 14 -2.42 -8.83 -0.14
CA ALA A 14 -1.76 -8.32 1.06
C ALA A 14 -0.26 -8.68 1.10
N ASN A 15 0.09 -9.89 0.67
CA ASN A 15 1.48 -10.35 0.60
C ASN A 15 2.26 -9.60 -0.48
N LEU A 16 1.66 -9.36 -1.65
CA LEU A 16 2.26 -8.56 -2.71
C LEU A 16 2.51 -7.12 -2.25
N VAL A 17 1.57 -6.51 -1.53
CA VAL A 17 1.75 -5.16 -0.96
C VAL A 17 2.94 -5.16 0.00
N ARG A 18 3.04 -6.14 0.91
CA ARG A 18 4.21 -6.24 1.81
C ARG A 18 5.52 -6.37 1.04
N ALA A 19 5.56 -7.26 0.05
CA ALA A 19 6.75 -7.52 -0.75
C ALA A 19 7.19 -6.27 -1.50
N TYR A 20 6.28 -5.62 -2.23
CA TYR A 20 6.55 -4.39 -2.97
C TYR A 20 7.10 -3.29 -2.06
N ARG A 21 6.44 -3.03 -0.92
CA ARG A 21 6.88 -2.01 0.04
C ARG A 21 8.26 -2.34 0.62
N LYS A 22 8.51 -3.60 0.95
CA LYS A 22 9.82 -4.04 1.42
C LYS A 22 10.92 -3.86 0.37
N THR A 23 10.65 -4.19 -0.89
CA THR A 23 11.62 -4.09 -1.99
C THR A 23 11.99 -2.65 -2.29
N TYR A 24 11.01 -1.75 -2.39
CA TYR A 24 11.27 -0.39 -2.87
C TYR A 24 11.43 0.66 -1.77
N ILE A 25 10.87 0.44 -0.58
CA ILE A 25 10.92 1.38 0.55
C ILE A 25 11.84 0.87 1.67
N GLY A 26 12.20 -0.42 1.65
CA GLY A 26 13.08 -1.04 2.64
C GLY A 26 12.36 -1.58 3.89
N LYS A 27 11.10 -1.21 4.11
CA LYS A 27 10.23 -1.82 5.12
C LYS A 27 8.84 -2.13 4.54
N GLY A 28 8.42 -3.38 4.68
CA GLY A 28 7.04 -3.79 4.45
C GLY A 28 6.20 -3.59 5.71
N PRO A 29 4.92 -3.23 5.58
CA PRO A 29 4.00 -3.13 6.71
C PRO A 29 3.86 -4.47 7.45
N GLU A 30 3.69 -4.39 8.77
CA GLU A 30 3.52 -5.54 9.64
C GLU A 30 2.15 -6.18 9.43
N THR A 31 1.10 -5.36 9.45
CA THR A 31 -0.26 -5.80 9.14
C THR A 31 -0.75 -5.18 7.83
N VAL A 32 -1.49 -5.97 7.06
CA VAL A 32 -2.10 -5.53 5.81
C VAL A 32 -3.49 -6.16 5.71
N LYS A 33 -4.52 -5.34 5.62
CA LYS A 33 -5.91 -5.74 5.38
C LYS A 33 -6.33 -5.21 4.01
N VAL A 34 -6.96 -6.07 3.21
CA VAL A 34 -7.37 -5.74 1.83
C VAL A 34 -8.86 -5.93 1.69
N PHE A 35 -9.52 -4.95 1.10
CA PHE A 35 -10.92 -4.97 0.74
C PHE A 35 -11.04 -4.68 -0.75
N PHE A 36 -11.66 -5.59 -1.50
CA PHE A 36 -12.01 -5.34 -2.89
C PHE A 36 -13.43 -4.79 -2.97
N LYS A 37 -13.59 -3.73 -3.76
CA LYS A 37 -14.89 -3.15 -4.10
C LYS A 37 -14.84 -2.58 -5.50
N ASP A 38 -15.68 -3.09 -6.38
CA ASP A 38 -15.73 -2.70 -7.80
C ASP A 38 -14.33 -2.81 -8.45
N ASN A 39 -13.74 -1.71 -8.93
CA ASN A 39 -12.38 -1.69 -9.50
C ASN A 39 -11.30 -1.24 -8.50
N TRP A 40 -11.60 -1.22 -7.20
CA TRP A 40 -10.71 -0.71 -6.17
C TRP A 40 -10.23 -1.81 -5.22
N ALA A 41 -8.94 -1.79 -4.90
CA ALA A 41 -8.40 -2.49 -3.75
C ALA A 41 -8.05 -1.45 -2.67
N VAL A 42 -8.85 -1.44 -1.60
CA VAL A 42 -8.60 -0.60 -0.41
C VAL A 42 -7.73 -1.39 0.54
N VAL A 43 -6.58 -0.84 0.88
CA VAL A 43 -5.55 -1.48 1.68
C VAL A 43 -5.28 -0.63 2.91
N HIS A 44 -5.53 -1.24 4.07
CA HIS A 44 -5.19 -0.68 5.36
C HIS A 44 -3.92 -1.37 5.88
N MET A 45 -2.94 -0.59 6.32
CA MET A 45 -1.63 -1.07 6.72
C MET A 45 -1.24 -0.45 8.06
N THR A 46 -0.58 -1.24 8.91
CA THR A 46 0.08 -0.73 10.11
C THR A 46 1.52 -1.22 10.22
N GLY A 47 2.36 -0.54 10.99
CA GLY A 47 3.75 -0.93 11.18
C GLY A 47 4.59 -0.65 9.93
N SER A 48 4.31 0.44 9.22
CA SER A 48 4.93 0.81 7.94
C SER A 48 6.22 1.63 8.11
N LEU A 49 6.43 2.25 9.27
CA LEU A 49 7.59 3.07 9.57
C LEU A 49 8.76 2.25 10.09
N SER A 50 9.96 2.55 9.61
CA SER A 50 11.20 1.96 10.10
C SER A 50 11.60 2.55 11.46
N LYS A 51 12.53 1.88 12.16
CA LYS A 51 13.06 2.38 13.44
C LYS A 51 13.70 3.77 13.30
N VAL A 52 14.33 4.05 12.15
CA VAL A 52 14.97 5.34 11.87
C VAL A 52 13.91 6.43 11.66
N GLU A 53 12.84 6.13 10.92
CA GLU A 53 11.77 7.10 10.70
C GLU A 53 11.00 7.41 11.99
N ASN A 54 10.77 6.40 12.85
CA ASN A 54 10.21 6.60 14.18
C ASN A 54 11.08 7.50 15.07
N LEU A 55 12.42 7.49 14.87
CA LEU A 55 13.31 8.42 15.57
C LEU A 55 13.11 9.85 15.08
N TYR A 56 12.90 10.04 13.77
CA TYR A 56 12.68 11.36 13.17
C TYR A 56 11.36 12.00 13.58
N LEU A 57 10.33 11.22 13.93
CA LEU A 57 9.06 11.74 14.46
C LEU A 57 9.22 12.53 15.77
N ARG A 58 10.35 12.40 16.47
CA ARG A 58 10.66 13.22 17.64
C ARG A 58 11.01 14.67 17.26
N ASN A 59 11.24 14.95 15.99
CA ASN A 59 11.52 16.26 15.45
C ASN A 59 10.40 16.68 14.47
N LYS A 60 9.62 17.69 14.85
CA LYS A 60 8.50 18.21 14.05
C LYS A 60 8.93 18.72 12.67
N ASP A 61 10.17 19.19 12.52
CA ASP A 61 10.66 19.68 11.23
C ASP A 61 10.82 18.54 10.20
N LEU A 62 11.11 17.32 10.68
CA LEU A 62 11.28 16.15 9.83
C LEU A 62 9.96 15.46 9.50
N GLU A 63 8.91 15.70 10.30
CA GLU A 63 7.59 15.08 10.15
C GLU A 63 6.96 15.40 8.79
N SER A 64 7.02 16.67 8.36
CA SER A 64 6.45 17.11 7.09
C SER A 64 7.15 16.46 5.88
N MET A 65 8.47 16.32 5.96
CA MET A 65 9.27 15.65 4.93
C MET A 65 8.93 14.15 4.86
N LEU A 66 8.79 13.51 6.02
CA LEU A 66 8.37 12.11 6.13
C LEU A 66 6.99 11.88 5.54
N LYS A 67 6.03 12.75 5.86
CA LYS A 67 4.68 12.70 5.31
C LYS A 67 4.71 12.80 3.78
N TYR A 68 5.46 13.77 3.24
CA TYR A 68 5.60 13.95 1.80
C TYR A 68 6.21 12.71 1.12
N GLY A 69 7.29 12.14 1.66
CA GLY A 69 7.90 10.92 1.10
C GLY A 69 6.93 9.74 1.13
N ARG A 70 6.20 9.55 2.22
CA ARG A 70 5.25 8.45 2.38
C ARG A 70 3.93 8.63 1.62
N THR A 71 3.63 9.82 1.10
CA THR A 71 2.49 10.06 0.20
C THR A 71 2.90 10.23 -1.27
N GLU A 72 3.59 11.31 -1.59
CA GLU A 72 3.83 11.74 -2.97
C GLU A 72 4.92 10.92 -3.65
N GLU A 73 6.03 10.63 -2.96
CA GLU A 73 7.09 9.79 -3.54
C GLU A 73 6.62 8.34 -3.71
N VAL A 74 5.81 7.83 -2.78
CA VAL A 74 5.14 6.55 -2.93
C VAL A 74 4.25 6.53 -4.18
N LYS A 75 3.43 7.55 -4.41
CA LYS A 75 2.61 7.63 -5.64
C LYS A 75 3.48 7.65 -6.89
N ALA A 76 4.60 8.40 -6.86
CA ALA A 76 5.54 8.46 -7.98
C ALA A 76 6.21 7.10 -8.23
N LEU A 77 6.57 6.38 -7.17
CA LEU A 77 7.15 5.05 -7.23
C LEU A 77 6.25 4.06 -7.97
N TYR A 78 4.95 4.01 -7.65
CA TYR A 78 4.01 3.13 -8.35
C TYR A 78 3.78 3.51 -9.82
N LYS A 79 4.06 4.76 -10.22
CA LYS A 79 4.06 5.16 -11.63
C LYS A 79 5.33 4.72 -12.35
N GLN A 80 6.49 4.83 -11.70
CA GLN A 80 7.80 4.48 -12.27
C GLN A 80 8.03 2.97 -12.31
N SER A 81 7.51 2.26 -11.31
CA SER A 81 7.60 0.80 -11.16
C SER A 81 6.19 0.24 -10.90
N PRO A 82 5.37 0.07 -11.96
CA PRO A 82 4.01 -0.44 -11.82
C PRO A 82 3.96 -1.82 -11.13
N PRO A 83 2.90 -2.12 -10.37
CA PRO A 83 2.82 -3.34 -9.57
C PRO A 83 2.31 -4.53 -10.41
N THR A 84 3.13 -5.03 -11.34
CA THR A 84 2.74 -6.05 -12.32
C THR A 84 2.18 -7.33 -11.70
N GLU A 85 2.78 -7.81 -10.60
CA GLU A 85 2.28 -9.00 -9.88
C GLU A 85 0.87 -8.78 -9.29
N MET A 86 0.55 -7.54 -8.89
CA MET A 86 -0.81 -7.21 -8.41
C MET A 86 -1.78 -7.18 -9.58
N GLU A 87 -1.38 -6.63 -10.74
CA GLU A 87 -2.18 -6.63 -11.97
C GLU A 87 -2.51 -8.07 -12.40
N GLU A 88 -1.51 -8.96 -12.40
CA GLU A 88 -1.67 -10.37 -12.76
C GLU A 88 -2.61 -11.09 -11.80
N LEU A 89 -2.47 -10.86 -10.48
CA LEU A 89 -3.32 -11.47 -9.48
C LEU A 89 -4.80 -11.07 -9.64
N VAL A 90 -5.08 -9.81 -9.97
CA VAL A 90 -6.45 -9.31 -10.08
C VAL A 90 -7.02 -9.37 -11.49
N GLY A 91 -6.16 -9.61 -12.50
CA GLY A 91 -6.52 -9.65 -13.90
C GLY A 91 -6.85 -8.28 -14.50
N ALA A 92 -6.36 -7.17 -13.93
CA ALA A 92 -6.71 -5.80 -14.33
C ALA A 92 -5.49 -4.88 -14.29
N LYS A 93 -5.47 -3.83 -15.12
CA LYS A 93 -4.36 -2.87 -15.17
C LYS A 93 -4.46 -1.82 -14.09
N PHE A 94 -3.33 -1.55 -13.45
CA PHE A 94 -3.19 -0.51 -12.45
C PHE A 94 -3.26 0.87 -13.12
N VAL A 95 -4.16 1.72 -12.63
CA VAL A 95 -4.41 3.06 -13.18
C VAL A 95 -3.74 4.12 -12.31
N LYS A 96 -3.97 4.09 -11.01
CA LYS A 96 -3.43 5.07 -10.05
C LYS A 96 -3.54 4.60 -8.61
N LEU A 97 -2.77 5.25 -7.75
CA LEU A 97 -2.80 5.07 -6.31
C LEU A 97 -3.26 6.36 -5.62
N PHE A 98 -4.23 6.23 -4.73
CA PHE A 98 -4.43 7.20 -3.64
C PHE A 98 -3.78 6.62 -2.39
N THR A 99 -3.09 7.46 -1.60
CA THR A 99 -2.53 7.02 -0.34
C THR A 99 -2.37 8.21 0.60
N ASP A 100 -2.62 7.97 1.88
CA ASP A 100 -2.35 8.89 2.97
C ASP A 100 -1.96 8.10 4.22
N LEU A 101 -1.40 8.78 5.21
CA LEU A 101 -0.92 8.16 6.44
C LEU A 101 -1.14 9.00 7.71
N SER A 102 -1.32 8.31 8.83
CA SER A 102 -1.12 8.83 10.18
C SER A 102 0.26 8.39 10.66
N LEU A 103 1.16 9.36 10.87
CA LEU A 103 2.50 9.08 11.42
C LEU A 103 2.44 8.70 12.90
N GLU A 104 1.48 9.27 13.66
CA GLU A 104 1.29 8.98 15.08
C GLU A 104 0.88 7.53 15.31
N ASP A 105 -0.05 7.03 14.48
CA ASP A 105 -0.59 5.67 14.61
C ASP A 105 0.20 4.61 13.82
N ASP A 106 1.23 5.03 13.07
CA ASP A 106 1.94 4.21 12.07
C ASP A 106 0.94 3.48 11.15
N GLU A 107 -0.03 4.24 10.63
CA GLU A 107 -1.16 3.74 9.85
C GLU A 107 -1.14 4.34 8.45
N VAL A 108 -1.33 3.50 7.43
CA VAL A 108 -1.40 3.92 6.03
C VAL A 108 -2.65 3.34 5.38
N VAL A 109 -3.41 4.20 4.70
CA VAL A 109 -4.51 3.77 3.84
C VAL A 109 -4.14 4.04 2.39
N SER A 110 -4.20 3.00 1.58
CA SER A 110 -3.93 3.04 0.14
C SER A 110 -5.15 2.54 -0.63
N VAL A 111 -5.54 3.24 -1.69
CA VAL A 111 -6.56 2.79 -2.64
C VAL A 111 -5.91 2.61 -4.01
N PHE A 112 -5.79 1.36 -4.42
CA PHE A 112 -5.32 0.97 -5.75
C PHE A 112 -6.52 0.96 -6.69
N VAL A 113 -6.45 1.75 -7.75
CA VAL A 113 -7.51 1.83 -8.77
C VAL A 113 -7.08 1.03 -9.99
N PHE A 114 -7.94 0.13 -10.43
CA PHE A 114 -7.75 -0.69 -11.62
C PHE A 114 -8.69 -0.28 -12.75
N ASP A 115 -8.40 -0.70 -13.98
CA ASP A 115 -9.15 -0.35 -15.20
C ASP A 115 -10.48 -1.10 -15.33
N GLN A 116 -10.67 -2.21 -14.61
CA GLN A 116 -11.90 -3.00 -14.59
C GLN A 116 -12.23 -3.56 -13.21
N ASN A 117 -13.42 -4.13 -13.06
CA ASN A 117 -13.88 -4.74 -11.82
C ASN A 117 -12.97 -5.92 -11.41
N ILE A 118 -12.61 -5.99 -10.13
CA ILE A 118 -11.69 -6.97 -9.56
C ILE A 118 -12.29 -7.82 -8.43
N GLU A 119 -13.58 -7.66 -8.14
CA GLU A 119 -14.30 -8.34 -7.05
C GLU A 119 -14.74 -9.78 -7.39
#